data_AF-S0FJC9-F1
#
_entry.id   AF-S0FJC9-F1
#
_cell.length_a   1.000
_cell.length_b   1.000
_cell.length_c   1.000
_cell.angle_alpha   90.00
_cell.angle_beta   90.00
_cell.angle_gamma   90.00
#
_symmetry.space_group_name_H-M   'P 1'
#
loop_
_entity.id
_entity.type
_entity.pdbx_description
1 polymer ?
#
loop_
_entity_poly.entity_id
_entity_poly.type
_entity_poly.pdbx_seq_one_letter_code
_entity_poly.pdbx_strand_id
1 'polypeptide(L)'
;MENNLKYRIISILSVTLLFVFIIGNSFTLTADAALATGKAKWVGNIWADANVPSKFADYWNQITPENSTKWGSCESQQGVYNFNAAKAMYNYCKTNKIPFKFHTLIWGSQYPNWLNNLSGTARKTAVENWFKAASQNFPDAEYIDVVNEAMPGHAPFPFKNDIGGDNGLYGTGWDWIVWSFEKARQYFPNSKLLINDYNVLNEYSVLNDYIKVVNILKDRGLIDGVGCQSHGLENTNATNLKTRLDRLAATGVPIYISELDINIADDNTQKNKLQELFPVMYEHSAVKGITFWGYIQGRTWIPNSYLLRSDGSERPALTWLKQYMANVPDNPDTPVNPRSAFSKLEAESYNDQSGIQKVTCDEGTEAIGYIENGDYAVYKSIDFENGAAGFQARVSSAAGGGNIEIRLDNINGTLAGTCPVAGTGGWQVFSDVKCMIGGADGKHDLYLKFTGGSGYLFNVNWFTFSKEDSSIKFGDLNSDGQIDAIDFQLIKKHILGTEILRDTKPADLNADGSVDSLDFVLLKQYLLGMITKFPAEIS
;
A
#
# COMPACT_ATOMS: atom_id res chain seq x y z
N MET A 1 -17.66 89.84 -23.60
CA MET A 1 -17.90 89.63 -25.04
C MET A 1 -16.91 88.59 -25.49
N GLU A 2 -17.24 87.31 -25.30
CA GLU A 2 -18.04 86.44 -26.18
C GLU A 2 -17.15 85.57 -27.07
N ASN A 3 -17.18 84.26 -26.76
CA ASN A 3 -17.19 83.09 -27.63
C ASN A 3 -16.34 83.07 -28.91
N ASN A 4 -15.47 82.05 -29.04
CA ASN A 4 -15.85 80.89 -29.86
C ASN A 4 -14.96 79.65 -29.67
N LEU A 5 -15.66 78.51 -29.59
CA LEU A 5 -15.23 77.12 -29.62
C LEU A 5 -14.33 76.77 -30.81
N LYS A 6 -13.41 75.81 -30.61
CA LYS A 6 -13.40 74.56 -31.39
C LYS A 6 -12.59 73.45 -30.69
N TYR A 7 -13.30 72.39 -30.38
CA TYR A 7 -12.84 71.13 -29.81
C TYR A 7 -11.92 70.37 -30.79
N ARG A 8 -10.83 69.80 -30.27
CA ARG A 8 -10.25 68.54 -30.76
C ARG A 8 -9.92 67.65 -29.56
N ILE A 9 -10.70 66.58 -29.45
CA ILE A 9 -10.55 65.47 -28.52
C ILE A 9 -9.25 64.74 -28.89
N ILE A 10 -8.28 64.69 -27.98
CA ILE A 10 -7.19 63.70 -28.03
C ILE A 10 -7.43 62.77 -26.85
N SER A 11 -7.85 61.56 -27.19
CA SER A 11 -8.14 60.48 -26.26
C SER A 11 -6.88 60.08 -25.49
N ILE A 12 -7.03 60.01 -24.17
CA ILE A 12 -6.11 59.38 -23.24
C ILE A 12 -6.10 57.87 -23.54
N LEU A 13 -4.94 57.32 -23.90
CA LEU A 13 -4.63 55.92 -23.67
C LEU A 13 -3.17 55.84 -23.20
N SER A 14 -3.01 55.93 -21.88
CA SER A 14 -1.80 55.49 -21.20
C SER A 14 -1.73 53.97 -21.35
N VAL A 15 -0.85 53.50 -22.24
CA VAL A 15 -0.44 52.08 -22.27
C VAL A 15 0.45 51.87 -21.05
N THR A 16 -0.14 51.40 -19.95
CA THR A 16 0.61 50.80 -18.85
C THR A 16 1.15 49.47 -19.36
N LEU A 17 2.40 49.46 -19.80
CA LEU A 17 3.13 48.23 -20.08
C LEU A 17 3.34 47.52 -18.73
N LEU A 18 2.45 46.60 -18.39
CA LEU A 18 2.63 45.70 -17.26
C LEU A 18 3.75 44.73 -17.66
N PHE A 19 4.99 45.05 -17.29
CA PHE A 19 6.04 44.03 -17.19
C PHE A 19 5.61 43.08 -16.08
N VAL A 20 4.97 41.98 -16.47
CA VAL A 20 4.85 40.80 -15.61
C VAL A 20 6.27 40.29 -15.45
N PHE A 21 6.92 40.71 -14.36
CA PHE A 21 8.02 39.96 -13.80
C PHE A 21 7.45 38.57 -13.53
N ILE A 22 7.82 37.61 -14.37
CA ILE A 22 7.74 36.20 -14.00
C ILE A 22 8.73 36.09 -12.85
N ILE A 23 8.22 36.24 -11.63
CA ILE A 23 8.86 35.73 -10.45
C ILE A 23 8.86 34.23 -10.71
N GLY A 24 9.95 33.73 -11.29
CA GLY A 24 10.28 32.32 -11.18
C GLY A 24 10.22 32.06 -9.68
N ASN A 25 9.25 31.24 -9.27
CA ASN A 25 9.21 30.71 -7.92
C ASN A 25 10.56 30.04 -7.72
N SER A 26 11.49 30.79 -7.14
CA SER A 26 12.68 30.24 -6.54
C SER A 26 12.10 29.47 -5.37
N PHE A 27 11.94 28.15 -5.55
CA PHE A 27 11.64 27.26 -4.46
C PHE A 27 12.62 27.59 -3.35
N THR A 28 12.12 28.19 -2.28
CA THR A 28 12.88 28.32 -1.07
C THR A 28 13.13 26.88 -0.63
N LEU A 29 14.39 26.44 -0.69
CA LEU A 29 14.87 25.24 -0.03
C LEU A 29 14.54 25.41 1.46
N THR A 30 13.36 24.98 1.85
CA THR A 30 13.03 24.73 3.25
C THR A 30 14.11 23.80 3.77
N ALA A 31 14.70 24.14 4.92
CA ALA A 31 15.70 23.32 5.60
C ALA A 31 15.36 21.83 5.42
N ASP A 32 16.26 21.09 4.74
CA ASP A 32 16.06 19.69 4.35
C ASP A 32 15.74 18.88 5.61
N ALA A 33 14.47 18.63 5.87
CA ALA A 33 14.07 17.63 6.86
C ALA A 33 14.29 16.25 6.23
N ALA A 34 14.62 15.24 7.04
CA ALA A 34 14.82 13.86 6.58
C ALA A 34 13.74 13.45 5.58
N LEU A 35 14.11 12.64 4.59
CA LEU A 35 13.27 12.19 3.47
C LEU A 35 11.84 11.81 3.88
N ALA A 36 11.72 11.12 5.01
CA ALA A 36 10.45 10.61 5.52
C ALA A 36 9.89 11.41 6.73
N THR A 37 10.30 12.65 6.93
CA THR A 37 9.75 13.51 7.99
C THR A 37 8.26 13.73 7.75
N GLY A 38 7.44 13.47 8.79
CA GLY A 38 5.98 13.54 8.67
C GLY A 38 5.35 12.38 7.92
N LYS A 39 6.16 11.45 7.37
CA LYS A 39 5.66 10.26 6.66
C LYS A 39 5.35 9.11 7.61
N ALA A 40 4.42 8.23 7.25
CA ALA A 40 4.04 7.09 8.09
C ALA A 40 5.06 5.95 8.15
N LYS A 41 5.96 5.87 7.18
CA LYS A 41 7.03 4.86 7.10
C LYS A 41 8.36 5.58 7.13
N TRP A 42 9.33 5.09 7.89
CA TRP A 42 10.65 5.70 7.88
C TRP A 42 11.42 5.37 6.60
N VAL A 43 12.37 6.25 6.27
CA VAL A 43 13.47 6.01 5.34
C VAL A 43 14.75 6.24 6.15
N GLY A 44 15.35 5.14 6.58
CA GLY A 44 16.49 5.07 7.46
C GLY A 44 17.78 4.73 6.75
N ASN A 45 18.85 4.71 7.52
CA ASN A 45 20.14 4.29 7.01
C ASN A 45 20.97 3.59 8.09
N ILE A 46 21.93 2.81 7.64
CA ILE A 46 22.94 2.21 8.48
C ILE A 46 24.11 3.15 8.70
N TRP A 47 24.67 3.07 9.91
CA TRP A 47 25.82 3.87 10.27
C TRP A 47 26.84 3.08 11.08
N ALA A 48 28.12 3.26 10.73
CA ALA A 48 29.22 2.48 11.29
C ALA A 48 29.86 3.12 12.54
N ASP A 49 29.92 4.46 12.58
CA ASP A 49 30.72 5.17 13.56
C ASP A 49 29.91 5.64 14.77
N ALA A 50 30.60 5.87 15.89
CA ALA A 50 30.01 6.55 17.04
C ALA A 50 29.51 7.97 16.70
N ASN A 51 30.15 8.64 15.75
CA ASN A 51 29.81 10.01 15.34
C ASN A 51 28.84 9.96 14.17
N VAL A 52 27.55 10.16 14.46
CA VAL A 52 26.52 10.33 13.42
C VAL A 52 26.80 11.64 12.65
N PRO A 53 26.76 11.65 11.30
CA PRO A 53 27.01 12.86 10.51
C PRO A 53 26.05 13.97 10.88
N SER A 54 26.54 15.21 10.89
CA SER A 54 25.69 16.38 11.17
C SER A 54 24.49 16.49 10.23
N LYS A 55 24.68 16.10 8.96
CA LYS A 55 23.65 16.07 7.92
C LYS A 55 22.88 14.73 7.82
N PHE A 56 23.00 13.84 8.81
CA PHE A 56 22.29 12.56 8.76
C PHE A 56 20.77 12.76 8.72
N ALA A 57 20.27 13.64 9.59
CA ALA A 57 18.85 13.99 9.68
C ALA A 57 18.34 14.83 8.48
N ASP A 58 19.22 15.29 7.59
CA ASP A 58 18.79 15.93 6.34
C ASP A 58 18.21 14.87 5.36
N TYR A 59 18.61 13.61 5.53
CA TYR A 59 18.21 12.51 4.64
C TYR A 59 17.40 11.43 5.35
N TRP A 60 17.76 11.06 6.57
CA TRP A 60 17.32 9.79 7.16
C TRP A 60 16.64 10.00 8.51
N ASN A 61 15.59 9.22 8.78
CA ASN A 61 14.82 9.30 10.03
C ASN A 61 14.73 7.97 10.79
N GLN A 62 15.74 7.10 10.64
CA GLN A 62 15.96 5.88 11.44
C GLN A 62 17.44 5.48 11.34
N ILE A 63 18.00 4.90 12.41
CA ILE A 63 19.39 4.37 12.41
C ILE A 63 19.44 2.91 12.85
N THR A 64 20.20 2.13 12.09
CA THR A 64 20.69 0.81 12.49
C THR A 64 22.23 0.84 12.56
N PRO A 65 22.87 0.44 13.67
CA PRO A 65 24.33 0.35 13.72
C PRO A 65 24.87 -0.78 12.85
N GLU A 66 25.86 -0.50 11.99
CA GLU A 66 26.40 -1.50 11.05
C GLU A 66 27.09 -2.68 11.76
N ASN A 67 27.84 -2.37 12.82
CA ASN A 67 28.65 -3.36 13.53
C ASN A 67 28.60 -3.23 15.05
N SER A 68 28.41 -2.01 15.58
CA SER A 68 28.63 -1.74 17.00
C SER A 68 27.59 -2.36 17.95
N THR A 69 26.50 -2.94 17.44
CA THR A 69 25.53 -3.74 18.20
C THR A 69 25.66 -5.25 17.99
N LYS A 70 26.58 -5.71 17.13
CA LYS A 70 26.87 -7.14 16.96
C LYS A 70 27.61 -7.67 18.18
N TRP A 71 27.30 -8.90 18.60
CA TRP A 71 27.77 -9.44 19.88
C TRP A 71 29.30 -9.44 20.00
N GLY A 72 30.03 -9.87 18.97
CA GLY A 72 31.50 -9.88 18.99
C GLY A 72 32.13 -8.49 19.10
N SER A 73 31.47 -7.45 18.60
CA SER A 73 31.90 -6.05 18.79
C SER A 73 31.59 -5.53 20.19
N CYS A 74 30.50 -6.00 20.79
CA CYS A 74 30.08 -5.59 22.13
C CYS A 74 30.83 -6.32 23.25
N GLU A 75 31.22 -7.58 23.06
CA GLU A 75 31.78 -8.45 24.11
C GLU A 75 32.96 -9.27 23.57
N SER A 76 34.02 -8.59 23.11
CA SER A 76 35.22 -9.25 22.57
C SER A 76 35.95 -10.12 23.61
N GLN A 77 35.76 -9.83 24.89
CA GLN A 77 36.22 -10.62 26.03
C GLN A 77 35.03 -10.95 26.93
N GLN A 78 34.95 -12.19 27.41
CA GLN A 78 33.82 -12.66 28.21
C GLN A 78 33.60 -11.79 29.45
N GLY A 79 32.38 -11.26 29.59
CA GLY A 79 31.97 -10.39 30.70
C GLY A 79 32.47 -8.95 30.61
N VAL A 80 33.22 -8.57 29.57
CA VAL A 80 33.72 -7.20 29.36
C VAL A 80 33.01 -6.57 28.17
N TYR A 81 32.08 -5.67 28.46
CA TYR A 81 31.24 -5.04 27.44
C TYR A 81 31.77 -3.66 26.99
N ASN A 82 31.72 -3.41 25.68
CA ASN A 82 31.95 -2.11 25.08
C ASN A 82 30.77 -1.72 24.18
N PHE A 83 29.90 -0.85 24.70
CA PHE A 83 28.75 -0.34 23.97
C PHE A 83 28.93 1.09 23.45
N ASN A 84 30.13 1.68 23.55
CA ASN A 84 30.31 3.13 23.39
C ASN A 84 29.79 3.67 22.04
N ALA A 85 30.17 3.03 20.94
CA ALA A 85 29.74 3.46 19.61
C ALA A 85 28.23 3.27 19.39
N ALA A 86 27.68 2.13 19.79
CA ALA A 86 26.25 1.86 19.72
C ALA A 86 25.44 2.83 20.61
N LYS A 87 25.96 3.16 21.80
CA LYS A 87 25.33 4.11 22.71
C LYS A 87 25.30 5.54 22.17
N ALA A 88 26.33 5.95 21.44
CA ALA A 88 26.32 7.25 20.78
C ALA A 88 25.18 7.35 19.76
N MET A 89 25.00 6.32 18.91
CA MET A 89 23.88 6.24 17.97
C MET A 89 22.51 6.12 18.66
N TYR A 90 22.40 5.28 19.69
CA TYR A 90 21.18 5.15 20.49
C TYR A 90 20.76 6.48 21.12
N ASN A 91 21.70 7.23 21.70
CA ASN A 91 21.42 8.53 22.30
C ASN A 91 21.09 9.60 21.24
N TYR A 92 21.72 9.53 20.06
CA TYR A 92 21.36 10.38 18.92
C TYR A 92 19.91 10.13 18.50
N CYS A 93 19.50 8.87 18.35
CA CYS A 93 18.12 8.50 18.02
C CYS A 93 17.13 9.04 19.07
N LYS A 94 17.42 8.84 20.36
CA LYS A 94 16.58 9.37 21.45
C LYS A 94 16.46 10.89 21.41
N THR A 95 17.58 11.59 21.15
CA THR A 95 17.61 13.06 21.10
C THR A 95 16.79 13.59 19.92
N ASN A 96 16.91 12.96 18.76
CA ASN A 96 16.24 13.37 17.53
C ASN A 96 14.85 12.74 17.36
N LYS A 97 14.41 11.89 18.32
CA LYS A 97 13.13 11.18 18.29
C LYS A 97 12.93 10.36 17.00
N ILE A 98 13.99 9.71 16.55
CA ILE A 98 13.96 8.78 15.42
C ILE A 98 14.20 7.35 15.91
N PRO A 99 13.63 6.32 15.25
CA PRO A 99 13.78 4.96 15.72
C PRO A 99 15.24 4.49 15.70
N PHE A 100 15.58 3.69 16.70
CA PHE A 100 16.82 2.93 16.77
C PHE A 100 16.51 1.44 16.59
N LYS A 101 17.18 0.78 15.65
CA LYS A 101 17.10 -0.68 15.47
C LYS A 101 18.40 -1.33 15.94
N PHE A 102 18.31 -2.18 16.94
CA PHE A 102 19.43 -2.98 17.42
C PHE A 102 19.67 -4.16 16.48
N HIS A 103 20.86 -4.24 15.90
CA HIS A 103 21.24 -5.30 14.97
C HIS A 103 22.58 -5.90 15.41
N THR A 104 22.64 -7.12 15.95
CA THR A 104 21.60 -8.15 16.13
C THR A 104 21.96 -8.98 17.38
N LEU A 105 21.00 -9.69 17.97
CA LEU A 105 21.26 -10.51 19.17
C LEU A 105 21.94 -11.85 18.85
N ILE A 106 21.42 -12.61 17.88
CA ILE A 106 21.93 -13.93 17.50
C ILE A 106 22.26 -13.96 16.01
N TRP A 107 23.49 -14.31 15.68
CA TRP A 107 23.95 -14.46 14.29
C TRP A 107 25.13 -15.44 14.19
N GLY A 108 25.25 -16.14 13.07
CA GLY A 108 26.38 -17.03 12.80
C GLY A 108 27.67 -16.31 12.41
N SER A 109 27.63 -15.00 12.19
CA SER A 109 28.81 -14.17 11.98
C SER A 109 29.00 -13.18 13.14
N GLN A 110 30.23 -12.72 13.33
CA GLN A 110 30.62 -11.70 14.31
C GLN A 110 30.09 -11.95 15.73
N TYR A 111 29.96 -13.21 16.16
CA TYR A 111 29.84 -13.59 17.57
C TYR A 111 31.24 -13.62 18.21
N PRO A 112 31.35 -13.51 19.55
CA PRO A 112 32.67 -13.47 20.17
C PRO A 112 33.37 -14.84 20.19
N ASN A 113 34.65 -14.85 19.84
CA ASN A 113 35.46 -16.07 19.70
C ASN A 113 35.53 -16.93 20.97
N TRP A 114 35.39 -16.35 22.16
CA TRP A 114 35.45 -17.09 23.42
C TRP A 114 34.27 -18.08 23.61
N LEU A 115 33.15 -17.91 22.87
CA LEU A 115 32.05 -18.87 22.87
C LEU A 115 32.46 -20.26 22.36
N ASN A 116 33.47 -20.33 21.49
CA ASN A 116 34.02 -21.60 20.99
C ASN A 116 34.57 -22.49 22.12
N ASN A 117 34.99 -21.88 23.23
CA ASN A 117 35.57 -22.59 24.38
C ASN A 117 34.52 -23.05 25.40
N LEU A 118 33.25 -22.66 25.22
CA LEU A 118 32.13 -23.10 26.04
C LEU A 118 31.36 -24.22 25.34
N SER A 119 30.46 -24.91 26.02
CA SER A 119 29.51 -25.86 25.41
C SER A 119 28.28 -26.04 26.29
N GLY A 120 27.19 -26.56 25.71
CA GLY A 120 25.96 -26.92 26.41
C GLY A 120 25.43 -25.79 27.29
N THR A 121 25.15 -26.11 28.56
CA THR A 121 24.58 -25.16 29.54
C THR A 121 25.44 -23.91 29.76
N ALA A 122 26.78 -24.04 29.72
CA ALA A 122 27.66 -22.88 29.91
C ALA A 122 27.52 -21.88 28.76
N ARG A 123 27.45 -22.38 27.53
CA ARG A 123 27.26 -21.54 26.34
C ARG A 123 25.84 -20.95 26.29
N LYS A 124 24.81 -21.75 26.61
CA LYS A 124 23.43 -21.26 26.76
C LYS A 124 23.33 -20.13 27.79
N THR A 125 24.00 -20.28 28.94
CA THR A 125 24.05 -19.23 29.97
C THR A 125 24.73 -17.96 29.46
N ALA A 126 25.81 -18.10 28.69
CA ALA A 126 26.46 -16.95 28.06
C ALA A 126 25.53 -16.22 27.08
N VAL A 127 24.74 -16.95 26.29
CA VAL A 127 23.71 -16.37 25.42
C VAL A 127 22.65 -15.62 26.25
N GLU A 128 22.15 -16.20 27.35
CA GLU A 128 21.17 -15.50 28.19
C GLU A 128 21.75 -14.25 28.86
N ASN A 129 23.02 -14.29 29.30
CA ASN A 129 23.72 -13.13 29.85
C ASN A 129 23.89 -12.02 28.81
N TRP A 130 24.13 -12.37 27.55
CA TRP A 130 24.18 -11.41 26.45
C TRP A 130 22.85 -10.69 26.25
N PHE A 131 21.73 -11.41 26.21
CA PHE A 131 20.39 -10.81 26.11
C PHE A 131 20.12 -9.86 27.29
N LYS A 132 20.52 -10.25 28.49
CA LYS A 132 20.42 -9.41 29.69
C LYS A 132 21.30 -8.15 29.59
N ALA A 133 22.55 -8.27 29.16
CA ALA A 133 23.45 -7.13 29.03
C ALA A 133 22.97 -6.15 27.95
N ALA A 134 22.53 -6.66 26.80
CA ALA A 134 21.97 -5.86 25.72
C ALA A 134 20.71 -5.11 26.18
N SER A 135 19.75 -5.78 26.84
CA SER A 135 18.52 -5.13 27.33
C SER A 135 18.78 -4.08 28.40
N GLN A 136 19.72 -4.31 29.32
CA GLN A 136 20.11 -3.31 30.32
C GLN A 136 20.74 -2.06 29.69
N ASN A 137 21.43 -2.22 28.56
CA ASN A 137 22.10 -1.13 27.86
C ASN A 137 21.21 -0.49 26.79
N PHE A 138 20.19 -1.15 26.26
CA PHE A 138 19.32 -0.60 25.21
C PHE A 138 17.83 -0.83 25.55
N PRO A 139 17.36 -0.38 26.72
CA PRO A 139 16.01 -0.70 27.21
C PRO A 139 14.88 -0.09 26.39
N ASP A 140 15.16 1.00 25.67
CA ASP A 140 14.19 1.72 24.82
C ASP A 140 14.49 1.52 23.32
N ALA A 141 15.29 0.50 22.95
CA ALA A 141 15.45 0.18 21.54
C ALA A 141 14.10 -0.27 20.96
N GLU A 142 13.57 0.49 20.01
CA GLU A 142 12.23 0.24 19.47
C GLU A 142 12.15 -1.05 18.65
N TYR A 143 13.25 -1.42 17.98
CA TYR A 143 13.33 -2.58 17.11
C TYR A 143 14.57 -3.41 17.44
N ILE A 144 14.42 -4.73 17.46
CA ILE A 144 15.51 -5.68 17.68
C ILE A 144 15.49 -6.72 16.58
N ASP A 145 16.58 -6.84 15.82
CA ASP A 145 16.83 -8.06 15.05
C ASP A 145 17.29 -9.14 16.03
N VAL A 146 16.42 -10.08 16.35
CA VAL A 146 16.65 -11.12 17.38
C VAL A 146 17.55 -12.22 16.82
N VAL A 147 17.20 -12.71 15.63
CA VAL A 147 17.95 -13.75 14.92
C VAL A 147 18.21 -13.24 13.50
N ASN A 148 19.47 -13.27 13.09
CA ASN A 148 19.91 -12.90 11.74
C ASN A 148 20.39 -14.13 10.96
N GLU A 149 20.04 -14.20 9.68
CA GLU A 149 20.58 -15.15 8.70
C GLU A 149 20.44 -16.64 9.07
N ALA A 150 19.26 -16.99 9.55
CA ALA A 150 18.95 -18.34 10.03
C ALA A 150 18.59 -19.33 8.91
N MET A 151 18.27 -18.84 7.71
CA MET A 151 17.76 -19.70 6.64
C MET A 151 18.81 -20.72 6.16
N PRO A 152 18.37 -21.87 5.61
CA PRO A 152 19.29 -22.92 5.16
C PRO A 152 20.26 -22.41 4.09
N GLY A 153 21.55 -22.70 4.27
CA GLY A 153 22.61 -22.24 3.36
C GLY A 153 23.12 -20.83 3.65
N HIS A 154 22.59 -20.15 4.68
CA HIS A 154 23.06 -18.83 5.11
C HIS A 154 24.05 -18.94 6.28
N ALA A 155 24.02 -18.01 7.24
CA ALA A 155 24.92 -17.98 8.40
C ALA A 155 24.18 -18.19 9.73
N PRO A 156 23.54 -19.37 9.95
CA PRO A 156 22.86 -19.64 11.22
C PRO A 156 23.86 -19.69 12.38
N PHE A 157 23.39 -19.40 13.58
CA PHE A 157 24.22 -19.44 14.78
C PHE A 157 24.88 -20.83 14.94
N PRO A 158 26.22 -20.94 14.94
CA PRO A 158 26.91 -22.23 14.88
C PRO A 158 26.66 -23.10 16.11
N PHE A 159 26.20 -22.50 17.20
CA PHE A 159 25.92 -23.17 18.46
C PHE A 159 24.42 -23.35 18.72
N LYS A 160 23.59 -23.30 17.68
CA LYS A 160 22.13 -23.46 17.79
C LYS A 160 21.70 -24.67 18.62
N ASN A 161 22.45 -25.77 18.59
CA ASN A 161 22.17 -26.98 19.36
C ASN A 161 22.21 -26.78 20.89
N ASP A 162 23.03 -25.85 21.40
CA ASP A 162 23.09 -25.56 22.84
C ASP A 162 21.86 -24.79 23.34
N ILE A 163 21.15 -24.12 22.42
CA ILE A 163 19.99 -23.29 22.72
C ILE A 163 18.68 -23.86 22.15
N GLY A 164 18.67 -25.16 21.83
CA GLY A 164 17.47 -25.90 21.44
C GLY A 164 17.60 -26.70 20.15
N GLY A 165 18.58 -26.38 19.30
CA GLY A 165 18.74 -27.02 17.99
C GLY A 165 17.50 -26.89 17.12
N ASP A 166 17.36 -27.76 16.12
CA ASP A 166 16.18 -27.71 15.25
C ASP A 166 14.93 -28.32 15.94
N ASN A 167 15.10 -29.37 16.77
CA ASN A 167 13.99 -30.11 17.38
C ASN A 167 14.22 -30.48 18.87
N GLY A 168 15.11 -29.79 19.58
CA GLY A 168 15.51 -30.16 20.93
C GLY A 168 14.59 -29.67 22.06
N LEU A 169 13.54 -28.88 21.77
CA LEU A 169 12.64 -28.30 22.79
C LEU A 169 11.15 -28.50 22.48
N TYR A 170 10.72 -28.17 21.26
CA TYR A 170 9.33 -28.04 20.84
C TYR A 170 9.00 -28.86 19.59
N GLY A 171 10.02 -29.35 18.86
CA GLY A 171 9.85 -30.17 17.66
C GLY A 171 9.36 -29.39 16.44
N THR A 172 9.70 -28.11 16.30
CA THR A 172 9.23 -27.27 15.18
C THR A 172 10.15 -27.31 13.96
N GLY A 173 11.31 -27.95 14.05
CA GLY A 173 12.41 -27.83 13.09
C GLY A 173 13.23 -26.54 13.22
N TRP A 174 12.86 -25.65 14.15
CA TRP A 174 13.44 -24.32 14.34
C TRP A 174 13.52 -23.90 15.81
N ASP A 175 13.61 -24.86 16.73
CA ASP A 175 13.44 -24.62 18.16
C ASP A 175 14.42 -23.61 18.76
N TRP A 176 15.64 -23.55 18.25
CA TRP A 176 16.65 -22.55 18.65
C TRP A 176 16.22 -21.11 18.33
N ILE A 177 15.48 -20.91 17.23
CA ILE A 177 14.92 -19.61 16.87
C ILE A 177 13.80 -19.27 17.85
N VAL A 178 12.87 -20.22 18.09
CA VAL A 178 11.76 -20.04 19.04
C VAL A 178 12.29 -19.66 20.42
N TRP A 179 13.26 -20.42 20.94
CA TRP A 179 13.89 -20.14 22.22
C TRP A 179 14.54 -18.75 22.26
N SER A 180 15.21 -18.34 21.18
CA SER A 180 15.84 -17.02 21.08
C SER A 180 14.80 -15.90 21.17
N PHE A 181 13.65 -16.08 20.52
CA PHE A 181 12.55 -15.12 20.59
C PHE A 181 11.83 -15.10 21.94
N GLU A 182 11.67 -16.24 22.61
CA GLU A 182 11.15 -16.28 23.99
C GLU A 182 12.04 -15.49 24.94
N LYS A 183 13.36 -15.65 24.81
CA LYS A 183 14.34 -14.86 25.58
C LYS A 183 14.30 -13.39 25.21
N ALA A 184 14.19 -13.06 23.92
CA ALA A 184 14.03 -11.67 23.51
C ALA A 184 12.76 -11.05 24.10
N ARG A 185 11.62 -11.77 24.09
CA ARG A 185 10.37 -11.26 24.68
C ARG A 185 10.47 -11.08 26.19
N GLN A 186 11.22 -11.96 26.88
CA GLN A 186 11.51 -11.83 28.30
C GLN A 186 12.33 -10.56 28.62
N TYR A 187 13.40 -10.30 27.85
CA TYR A 187 14.36 -9.23 28.14
C TYR A 187 14.02 -7.88 27.48
N PHE A 188 13.29 -7.89 26.37
CA PHE A 188 12.86 -6.73 25.59
C PHE A 188 11.33 -6.72 25.42
N PRO A 189 10.54 -6.67 26.51
CA PRO A 189 9.08 -6.78 26.43
C PRO A 189 8.41 -5.61 25.68
N ASN A 190 9.10 -4.47 25.56
CA ASN A 190 8.56 -3.24 24.94
C ASN A 190 9.09 -3.01 23.52
N SER A 191 10.00 -3.84 23.03
CA SER A 191 10.57 -3.71 21.69
C SER A 191 9.80 -4.53 20.68
N LYS A 192 9.80 -4.08 19.42
CA LYS A 192 9.37 -4.90 18.29
C LYS A 192 10.47 -5.88 17.93
N LEU A 193 10.15 -7.18 17.99
CA LEU A 193 11.09 -8.26 17.76
C LEU A 193 11.01 -8.76 16.31
N LEU A 194 12.14 -8.73 15.61
CA LEU A 194 12.26 -9.05 14.21
C LEU A 194 13.17 -10.26 13.99
N ILE A 195 12.83 -11.09 13.00
CA ILE A 195 13.79 -12.00 12.37
C ILE A 195 14.30 -11.31 11.11
N ASN A 196 15.59 -11.39 10.78
CA ASN A 196 16.17 -10.67 9.64
C ASN A 196 16.98 -11.63 8.75
N ASP A 197 16.81 -11.56 7.43
CA ASP A 197 17.54 -12.44 6.52
C ASP A 197 17.69 -11.87 5.10
N TYR A 198 18.73 -12.29 4.38
CA TYR A 198 18.93 -11.96 2.96
C TYR A 198 18.19 -12.95 2.05
N ASN A 199 18.12 -12.61 0.77
CA ASN A 199 17.46 -13.38 -0.30
C ASN A 199 15.97 -13.72 -0.11
N VAL A 200 15.33 -13.31 0.98
CA VAL A 200 13.88 -13.45 1.20
C VAL A 200 13.07 -12.87 0.04
N LEU A 201 13.51 -11.73 -0.51
CA LEU A 201 12.87 -11.09 -1.66
C LEU A 201 13.57 -11.37 -3.01
N ASN A 202 14.57 -12.25 -3.03
CA ASN A 202 15.27 -12.69 -4.27
C ASN A 202 14.91 -14.12 -4.68
N GLU A 203 14.67 -15.00 -3.72
CA GLU A 203 14.61 -16.44 -3.94
C GLU A 203 13.38 -17.06 -3.28
N TYR A 204 12.61 -17.83 -4.05
CA TYR A 204 11.39 -18.47 -3.54
C TYR A 204 11.67 -19.58 -2.51
N SER A 205 12.80 -20.29 -2.61
CA SER A 205 13.21 -21.29 -1.62
C SER A 205 13.38 -20.64 -0.24
N VAL A 206 14.17 -19.57 -0.17
CA VAL A 206 14.40 -18.80 1.05
C VAL A 206 13.10 -18.21 1.57
N LEU A 207 12.30 -17.56 0.73
CA LEU A 207 11.00 -17.00 1.11
C LEU A 207 10.07 -18.05 1.74
N ASN A 208 10.04 -19.26 1.17
CA ASN A 208 9.16 -20.32 1.67
C ASN A 208 9.59 -20.85 3.04
N ASP A 209 10.90 -21.04 3.27
CA ASP A 209 11.39 -21.45 4.58
C ASP A 209 11.24 -20.34 5.61
N TYR A 210 11.47 -19.09 5.20
CA TYR A 210 11.28 -17.91 6.03
C TYR A 210 9.82 -17.78 6.49
N ILE A 211 8.84 -17.94 5.60
CA ILE A 211 7.40 -17.94 5.95
C ILE A 211 7.05 -19.03 6.98
N LYS A 212 7.67 -20.22 6.91
CA LYS A 212 7.44 -21.27 7.92
C LYS A 212 7.86 -20.81 9.30
N VAL A 213 9.06 -20.24 9.42
CA VAL A 213 9.59 -19.70 10.69
C VAL A 213 8.73 -18.55 11.20
N VAL A 214 8.34 -17.63 10.32
CA VAL A 214 7.47 -16.50 10.66
C VAL A 214 6.14 -16.97 11.24
N ASN A 215 5.48 -17.96 10.61
CA ASN A 215 4.22 -18.50 11.15
C ASN A 215 4.42 -19.20 12.50
N ILE A 216 5.50 -19.98 12.67
CA ILE A 216 5.83 -20.62 13.96
C ILE A 216 5.94 -19.58 15.09
N LEU A 217 6.62 -18.45 14.84
CA LEU A 217 6.80 -17.39 15.83
C LEU A 217 5.51 -16.58 16.03
N LYS A 218 4.77 -16.29 14.95
CA LYS A 218 3.50 -15.56 14.99
C LYS A 218 2.45 -16.29 15.80
N ASP A 219 2.28 -17.59 15.58
CA ASP A 219 1.31 -18.43 16.29
C ASP A 219 1.61 -18.52 17.80
N ARG A 220 2.83 -18.17 18.22
CA ARG A 220 3.27 -18.12 19.62
C ARG A 220 3.27 -16.70 20.19
N GLY A 221 2.88 -15.68 19.43
CA GLY A 221 2.93 -14.27 19.84
C GLY A 221 4.35 -13.74 20.08
N LEU A 222 5.35 -14.33 19.40
CA LEU A 222 6.76 -14.06 19.67
C LEU A 222 7.39 -13.02 18.74
N ILE A 223 6.80 -12.75 17.58
CA ILE A 223 7.36 -11.88 16.53
C ILE A 223 6.45 -10.67 16.27
N ASP A 224 7.05 -9.51 16.00
CA ASP A 224 6.32 -8.26 15.68
C ASP A 224 6.60 -7.74 14.27
N GLY A 225 7.55 -8.35 13.57
CA GLY A 225 7.89 -7.99 12.20
C GLY A 225 8.96 -8.87 11.59
N VAL A 226 9.18 -8.70 10.29
CA VAL A 226 10.20 -9.41 9.52
C VAL A 226 11.11 -8.43 8.82
N GLY A 227 12.41 -8.69 8.85
CA GLY A 227 13.44 -7.94 8.16
C GLY A 227 13.86 -8.66 6.88
N CYS A 228 13.77 -7.95 5.75
CA CYS A 228 14.30 -8.41 4.47
C CYS A 228 15.52 -7.54 4.12
N GLN A 229 16.73 -8.11 4.21
CA GLN A 229 17.96 -7.34 3.98
C GLN A 229 17.93 -6.65 2.61
N SER A 230 17.43 -7.35 1.59
CA SER A 230 17.18 -6.78 0.26
C SER A 230 18.45 -6.33 -0.48
N HIS A 231 19.55 -7.02 -0.22
CA HIS A 231 20.74 -6.99 -1.06
C HIS A 231 20.46 -7.64 -2.43
N GLY A 232 21.08 -7.12 -3.48
CA GLY A 232 21.06 -7.75 -4.81
C GLY A 232 19.74 -7.61 -5.57
N LEU A 233 18.79 -6.79 -5.08
CA LEU A 233 17.51 -6.55 -5.74
C LEU A 233 17.68 -5.92 -7.13
N GLU A 234 18.82 -5.33 -7.47
CA GLU A 234 19.14 -4.87 -8.82
C GLU A 234 19.01 -5.97 -9.90
N ASN A 235 19.13 -7.23 -9.49
CA ASN A 235 18.98 -8.41 -10.35
C ASN A 235 17.53 -8.88 -10.50
N THR A 236 16.56 -8.16 -9.93
CA THR A 236 15.13 -8.43 -10.08
C THR A 236 14.38 -7.24 -10.69
N ASN A 237 13.06 -7.40 -10.84
CA ASN A 237 12.17 -6.38 -11.38
C ASN A 237 10.98 -6.11 -10.45
N ALA A 238 10.29 -5.00 -10.69
CA ALA A 238 9.13 -4.57 -9.89
C ALA A 238 8.07 -5.65 -9.71
N THR A 239 7.74 -6.40 -10.76
CA THR A 239 6.68 -7.43 -10.72
C THR A 239 7.06 -8.61 -9.82
N ASN A 240 8.29 -9.11 -9.96
CA ASN A 240 8.80 -10.21 -9.14
C ASN A 240 8.95 -9.79 -7.67
N LEU A 241 9.46 -8.58 -7.42
CA LEU A 241 9.57 -8.01 -6.09
C LEU A 241 8.19 -7.89 -5.43
N LYS A 242 7.20 -7.31 -6.13
CA LYS A 242 5.82 -7.19 -5.64
C LYS A 242 5.22 -8.57 -5.30
N THR A 243 5.37 -9.55 -6.19
CA THR A 243 4.84 -10.90 -5.97
C THR A 243 5.38 -11.54 -4.70
N ARG A 244 6.67 -11.37 -4.41
CA ARG A 244 7.31 -11.90 -3.20
C ARG A 244 6.89 -11.12 -1.95
N LEU A 245 6.76 -9.79 -2.05
CA LEU A 245 6.22 -8.96 -0.98
C LEU A 245 4.77 -9.35 -0.64
N ASP A 246 3.89 -9.46 -1.63
CA ASP A 246 2.49 -9.87 -1.45
C ASP A 246 2.42 -11.24 -0.73
N ARG A 247 3.28 -12.18 -1.15
CA ARG A 247 3.36 -13.53 -0.55
C ARG A 247 3.84 -13.50 0.91
N LEU A 248 4.83 -12.68 1.23
CA LEU A 248 5.29 -12.50 2.61
C LEU A 248 4.22 -11.78 3.45
N ALA A 249 3.58 -10.78 2.87
CA ALA A 249 2.53 -9.98 3.52
C ALA A 249 1.30 -10.82 3.89
N ALA A 250 1.00 -11.88 3.14
CA ALA A 250 -0.05 -12.84 3.48
C ALA A 250 0.14 -13.54 4.84
N THR A 251 1.34 -13.48 5.44
CA THR A 251 1.55 -13.91 6.83
C THR A 251 0.84 -13.01 7.86
N GLY A 252 0.51 -11.78 7.49
CA GLY A 252 -0.04 -10.75 8.37
C GLY A 252 1.00 -10.07 9.27
N VAL A 253 2.28 -10.40 9.14
CA VAL A 253 3.37 -9.84 9.95
C VAL A 253 3.98 -8.62 9.24
N PRO A 254 4.19 -7.48 9.92
CA PRO A 254 4.80 -6.28 9.33
C PRO A 254 6.17 -6.55 8.69
N ILE A 255 6.41 -5.97 7.51
CA ILE A 255 7.66 -6.13 6.74
C ILE A 255 8.52 -4.87 6.90
N TYR A 256 9.82 -5.07 7.08
CA TYR A 256 10.84 -4.03 7.11
C TYR A 256 11.89 -4.35 6.05
N ILE A 257 12.07 -3.44 5.09
CA ILE A 257 13.23 -3.52 4.19
C ILE A 257 14.41 -3.00 4.99
N SER A 258 15.33 -3.89 5.37
CA SER A 258 16.24 -3.62 6.48
C SER A 258 17.62 -3.12 6.06
N GLU A 259 18.07 -3.43 4.84
CA GLU A 259 19.48 -3.31 4.44
C GLU A 259 19.64 -2.98 2.93
N LEU A 260 18.69 -2.23 2.36
CA LEU A 260 18.62 -2.00 0.91
C LEU A 260 19.91 -1.38 0.36
N ASP A 261 20.40 -1.94 -0.73
CA ASP A 261 21.43 -1.34 -1.58
C ASP A 261 21.20 -1.69 -3.06
N ILE A 262 21.77 -0.86 -3.94
CA ILE A 262 21.72 -1.03 -5.41
C ILE A 262 23.14 -0.85 -5.95
N ASN A 263 23.84 -1.96 -6.22
CA ASN A 263 25.26 -1.96 -6.57
C ASN A 263 25.51 -1.68 -8.07
N ILE A 264 25.14 -0.49 -8.54
CA ILE A 264 25.27 -0.09 -9.95
C ILE A 264 26.15 1.16 -10.07
N ALA A 265 27.22 1.05 -10.87
CA ALA A 265 28.18 2.13 -11.06
C ALA A 265 27.62 3.29 -11.90
N ASP A 266 26.90 3.00 -12.98
CA ASP A 266 26.30 4.03 -13.83
C ASP A 266 25.15 4.75 -13.10
N ASP A 267 25.22 6.08 -13.03
CA ASP A 267 24.29 6.91 -12.26
C ASP A 267 22.85 6.82 -12.77
N ASN A 268 22.66 6.81 -14.09
CA ASN A 268 21.33 6.73 -14.66
C ASN A 268 20.71 5.35 -14.45
N THR A 269 21.50 4.29 -14.61
CA THR A 269 21.05 2.92 -14.40
C THR A 269 20.73 2.67 -12.93
N GLN A 270 21.55 3.17 -11.99
CA GLN A 270 21.25 3.07 -10.55
C GLN A 270 19.96 3.80 -10.20
N LYS A 271 19.81 5.06 -10.67
CA LYS A 271 18.59 5.85 -10.47
C LYS A 271 17.35 5.14 -11.05
N ASN A 272 17.44 4.65 -12.28
CA ASN A 272 16.32 3.97 -12.95
C ASN A 272 15.93 2.69 -12.21
N LYS A 273 16.90 1.93 -11.69
CA LYS A 273 16.63 0.73 -10.89
C LYS A 273 15.99 1.09 -9.54
N LEU A 274 16.46 2.14 -8.87
CA LEU A 274 15.83 2.60 -7.62
C LEU A 274 14.40 3.12 -7.88
N GLN A 275 14.19 3.84 -8.98
CA GLN A 275 12.89 4.28 -9.49
C GLN A 275 11.91 3.12 -9.72
N GLU A 276 12.40 2.01 -10.24
CA GLU A 276 11.60 0.81 -10.50
C GLU A 276 11.17 0.12 -9.20
N LEU A 277 12.07 0.01 -8.21
CA LEU A 277 11.87 -0.88 -7.07
C LEU A 277 11.42 -0.18 -5.79
N PHE A 278 11.88 1.04 -5.53
CA PHE A 278 11.60 1.74 -4.27
C PHE A 278 10.10 2.00 -4.07
N PRO A 279 9.32 2.45 -5.07
CA PRO A 279 7.87 2.65 -4.90
C PRO A 279 7.14 1.34 -4.57
N VAL A 280 7.53 0.23 -5.22
CA VAL A 280 6.96 -1.10 -4.95
C VAL A 280 7.13 -1.50 -3.48
N MET A 281 8.27 -1.16 -2.86
CA MET A 281 8.49 -1.42 -1.44
C MET A 281 7.78 -0.40 -0.54
N TYR A 282 7.96 0.90 -0.80
CA TYR A 282 7.52 1.95 0.11
C TYR A 282 5.99 2.07 0.16
N GLU A 283 5.31 1.87 -0.96
CA GLU A 283 3.85 1.98 -1.05
C GLU A 283 3.13 0.69 -0.65
N HIS A 284 3.83 -0.44 -0.55
CA HIS A 284 3.24 -1.69 -0.10
C HIS A 284 2.76 -1.59 1.36
N SER A 285 1.47 -1.88 1.61
CA SER A 285 0.82 -1.66 2.91
C SER A 285 1.40 -2.48 4.06
N ALA A 286 1.93 -3.67 3.78
CA ALA A 286 2.63 -4.47 4.78
C ALA A 286 4.05 -3.94 5.13
N VAL A 287 4.67 -3.14 4.27
CA VAL A 287 6.00 -2.58 4.53
C VAL A 287 5.87 -1.36 5.44
N LYS A 288 6.62 -1.33 6.54
CA LYS A 288 6.52 -0.28 7.59
C LYS A 288 7.75 0.61 7.70
N GLY A 289 8.80 0.32 6.93
CA GLY A 289 10.00 1.15 6.85
C GLY A 289 11.03 0.56 5.91
N ILE A 290 11.88 1.44 5.37
CA ILE A 290 13.00 1.08 4.51
C ILE A 290 14.28 1.65 5.11
N THR A 291 15.31 0.83 5.23
CA THR A 291 16.63 1.21 5.72
C THR A 291 17.67 0.83 4.67
N PHE A 292 18.51 1.77 4.26
CA PHE A 292 19.61 1.52 3.33
C PHE A 292 20.88 1.05 4.06
N TRP A 293 21.69 0.19 3.42
CA TRP A 293 23.00 -0.25 3.96
C TRP A 293 24.13 0.71 3.59
N GLY A 294 24.11 1.89 4.21
CA GLY A 294 25.07 2.97 3.97
C GLY A 294 24.72 3.83 2.76
N TYR A 295 25.32 5.01 2.67
CA TYR A 295 25.03 5.96 1.59
C TYR A 295 26.21 6.80 1.11
N ILE A 296 27.36 6.77 1.79
CA ILE A 296 28.52 7.61 1.48
C ILE A 296 29.56 6.81 0.69
N GLN A 297 30.03 7.36 -0.43
CA GLN A 297 31.05 6.74 -1.28
C GLN A 297 32.31 6.40 -0.48
N GLY A 298 32.80 5.17 -0.65
CA GLY A 298 33.95 4.65 0.09
C GLY A 298 33.64 4.26 1.54
N ARG A 299 32.39 4.38 1.98
CA ARG A 299 31.91 3.96 3.31
C ARG A 299 30.75 2.96 3.26
N THR A 300 30.39 2.49 2.07
CA THR A 300 29.47 1.38 1.87
C THR A 300 30.24 0.07 1.78
N TRP A 301 29.65 -1.02 2.26
CA TRP A 301 30.29 -2.35 2.23
C TRP A 301 30.52 -2.89 0.81
N ILE A 302 29.71 -2.44 -0.16
CA ILE A 302 29.88 -2.71 -1.59
C ILE A 302 30.15 -1.42 -2.38
N PRO A 303 31.00 -1.44 -3.43
CA PRO A 303 31.59 -0.21 -3.98
C PRO A 303 30.61 0.79 -4.60
N ASN A 304 29.51 0.34 -5.20
CA ASN A 304 28.65 1.20 -6.03
C ASN A 304 27.27 1.48 -5.43
N SER A 305 27.00 1.08 -4.18
CA SER A 305 25.68 1.30 -3.55
C SER A 305 25.49 2.68 -2.94
N TYR A 306 26.55 3.49 -2.85
CA TYR A 306 26.47 4.84 -2.29
C TYR A 306 25.50 5.72 -3.09
N LEU A 307 24.92 6.68 -2.38
CA LEU A 307 23.95 7.68 -2.86
C LEU A 307 24.52 9.11 -2.77
N LEU A 308 25.54 9.31 -1.94
CA LEU A 308 26.29 10.55 -1.73
C LEU A 308 27.76 10.30 -2.07
N ARG A 309 28.34 11.12 -2.94
CA ARG A 309 29.77 11.05 -3.29
C ARG A 309 30.64 11.58 -2.15
N SER A 310 31.92 11.21 -2.15
CA SER A 310 32.87 11.62 -1.12
C SER A 310 33.14 13.13 -1.11
N ASP A 311 32.88 13.82 -2.22
CA ASP A 311 32.91 15.28 -2.34
C ASP A 311 31.64 15.97 -1.83
N GLY A 312 30.65 15.19 -1.34
CA GLY A 312 29.37 15.67 -0.84
C GLY A 312 28.31 15.90 -1.93
N SER A 313 28.59 15.63 -3.21
CA SER A 313 27.58 15.70 -4.26
C SER A 313 26.62 14.51 -4.22
N GLU A 314 25.32 14.77 -4.36
CA GLU A 314 24.31 13.73 -4.47
C GLU A 314 24.42 13.00 -5.82
N ARG A 315 24.21 11.67 -5.82
CA ARG A 315 23.95 10.94 -7.07
C ARG A 315 22.52 11.20 -7.54
N PRO A 316 22.22 11.05 -8.85
CA PRO A 316 20.86 11.19 -9.37
C PRO A 316 19.82 10.32 -8.66
N ALA A 317 20.22 9.15 -8.14
CA ALA A 317 19.34 8.28 -7.35
C ALA A 317 18.88 8.94 -6.04
N LEU A 318 19.76 9.64 -5.31
CA LEU A 318 19.40 10.35 -4.09
C LEU A 318 18.53 11.57 -4.37
N THR A 319 18.88 12.35 -5.38
CA THR A 319 18.08 13.51 -5.80
C THR A 319 16.68 13.09 -6.23
N TRP A 320 16.56 11.99 -7.00
CA TRP A 320 15.25 11.42 -7.32
C TRP A 320 14.50 10.95 -6.08
N LEU A 321 15.17 10.24 -5.16
CA LEU A 321 14.53 9.75 -3.93
C LEU A 321 13.97 10.90 -3.09
N LYS A 322 14.70 12.03 -2.97
CA LYS A 322 14.21 13.27 -2.34
C LYS A 322 12.93 13.79 -3.00
N GLN A 323 12.92 13.87 -4.33
CA GLN A 323 11.76 14.32 -5.09
C GLN A 323 10.57 13.37 -4.95
N TYR A 324 10.80 12.06 -5.03
CA TYR A 324 9.77 11.05 -4.83
C TYR A 324 9.15 11.20 -3.44
N MET A 325 9.98 11.19 -2.39
CA MET A 325 9.52 11.28 -1.01
C MET A 325 8.78 12.59 -0.68
N ALA A 326 9.17 13.72 -1.29
CA ALA A 326 8.43 14.97 -1.16
C ALA A 326 7.00 14.88 -1.71
N ASN A 327 6.76 14.04 -2.72
CA ASN A 327 5.47 13.87 -3.39
C ASN A 327 4.64 12.69 -2.83
N VAL A 328 5.27 11.74 -2.15
CA VAL A 328 4.53 10.67 -1.47
C VAL A 328 3.70 11.29 -0.35
N PRO A 329 2.39 11.00 -0.24
CA PRO A 329 1.57 11.52 0.85
C PRO A 329 2.16 11.20 2.23
N ASP A 330 1.91 12.08 3.20
CA ASP A 330 2.40 11.93 4.58
C ASP A 330 1.98 10.62 5.25
N ASN A 331 1.01 9.90 4.68
CA ASN A 331 0.71 8.58 5.16
C ASN A 331 0.22 7.67 4.01
N PRO A 332 1.11 6.86 3.38
CA PRO A 332 0.71 5.85 2.39
C PRO A 332 -0.17 4.74 2.99
N ASP A 333 -0.17 4.60 4.32
CA ASP A 333 -0.98 3.66 5.11
C ASP A 333 -2.04 4.38 5.96
N THR A 334 -2.48 5.59 5.58
CA THR A 334 -3.62 6.20 6.28
C THR A 334 -4.75 5.23 6.06
N PRO A 335 -5.48 4.83 7.12
CA PRO A 335 -6.85 4.38 6.91
C PRO A 335 -7.47 5.47 6.03
N VAL A 336 -7.71 5.17 4.75
CA VAL A 336 -8.49 6.08 3.93
C VAL A 336 -9.80 6.15 4.68
N ASN A 337 -10.14 7.33 5.23
CA ASN A 337 -11.40 7.49 5.94
C ASN A 337 -12.46 6.88 5.03
N PRO A 338 -13.23 5.88 5.50
CA PRO A 338 -14.11 5.15 4.63
C PRO A 338 -14.98 6.15 3.85
N ARG A 339 -14.88 6.10 2.52
CA ARG A 339 -15.72 6.95 1.67
C ARG A 339 -16.99 6.16 1.40
N SER A 340 -18.15 6.77 1.64
CA SER A 340 -19.42 6.10 1.37
C SER A 340 -19.55 5.82 -0.13
N ALA A 341 -19.88 4.58 -0.48
CA ALA A 341 -20.22 4.19 -1.85
C ALA A 341 -21.43 4.97 -2.38
N PHE A 342 -22.32 5.40 -1.49
CA PHE A 342 -23.59 6.08 -1.79
C PHE A 342 -23.45 7.61 -1.92
N SER A 343 -22.21 8.11 -1.86
CA SER A 343 -21.90 9.50 -2.16
C SER A 343 -21.42 9.64 -3.62
N LYS A 344 -21.47 10.86 -4.16
CA LYS A 344 -20.85 11.16 -5.47
C LYS A 344 -19.33 11.14 -5.30
N LEU A 345 -18.65 10.22 -6.00
CA LEU A 345 -17.19 10.09 -6.00
C LEU A 345 -16.63 10.62 -7.32
N GLU A 346 -15.80 11.67 -7.25
CA GLU A 346 -15.08 12.19 -8.41
C GLU A 346 -14.07 11.13 -8.89
N ALA A 347 -14.04 10.85 -10.19
CA ALA A 347 -13.23 9.77 -10.73
C ALA A 347 -11.72 10.09 -10.65
N GLU A 348 -11.35 11.36 -10.69
CA GLU A 348 -9.97 11.81 -10.48
C GLU A 348 -9.50 11.73 -9.02
N SER A 349 -10.39 11.33 -8.09
CA SER A 349 -10.07 11.11 -6.67
C SER A 349 -9.56 9.69 -6.36
N TYR A 350 -9.07 8.98 -7.39
CA TYR A 350 -8.43 7.68 -7.24
C TYR A 350 -7.22 7.75 -6.30
N ASN A 351 -6.95 6.65 -5.62
CA ASN A 351 -5.77 6.46 -4.77
C ASN A 351 -4.60 5.84 -5.53
N ASP A 352 -4.87 5.09 -6.60
CA ASP A 352 -3.89 4.44 -7.46
C ASP A 352 -4.51 4.23 -8.86
N GLN A 353 -3.69 4.07 -9.90
CA GLN A 353 -4.15 3.90 -11.27
C GLN A 353 -3.11 3.24 -12.18
N SER A 354 -3.56 2.71 -13.31
CA SER A 354 -2.69 2.32 -14.44
C SER A 354 -3.26 2.84 -15.75
N GLY A 355 -2.41 3.53 -16.52
CA GLY A 355 -2.65 3.96 -17.90
C GLY A 355 -3.53 5.21 -18.10
N ILE A 356 -4.25 5.66 -17.07
CA ILE A 356 -5.17 6.81 -17.19
C ILE A 356 -4.48 8.14 -16.93
N GLN A 357 -5.11 9.23 -17.36
CA GLN A 357 -4.68 10.60 -17.08
C GLN A 357 -5.86 11.45 -16.62
N LYS A 358 -5.56 12.55 -15.91
CA LYS A 358 -6.55 13.59 -15.63
C LYS A 358 -6.77 14.45 -16.87
N VAL A 359 -8.02 14.77 -17.17
CA VAL A 359 -8.43 15.62 -18.29
C VAL A 359 -9.37 16.72 -17.80
N THR A 360 -9.46 17.82 -18.54
CA THR A 360 -10.44 18.87 -18.27
C THR A 360 -11.87 18.36 -18.49
N CYS A 361 -12.82 18.80 -17.66
CA CYS A 361 -14.23 18.44 -17.79
C CYS A 361 -15.10 19.71 -17.82
N ASP A 362 -15.93 19.87 -18.85
CA ASP A 362 -16.82 21.03 -19.00
C ASP A 362 -17.98 21.04 -17.98
N GLU A 363 -18.25 19.91 -17.31
CA GLU A 363 -19.26 19.78 -16.25
C GLU A 363 -18.68 19.86 -14.83
N GLY A 364 -17.41 20.23 -14.67
CA GLY A 364 -16.73 20.20 -13.37
C GLY A 364 -15.30 20.75 -13.40
N THR A 365 -14.44 20.20 -12.54
CA THR A 365 -13.01 20.56 -12.48
C THR A 365 -12.18 19.65 -13.40
N GLU A 366 -12.18 18.35 -13.14
CA GLU A 366 -11.42 17.35 -13.88
C GLU A 366 -12.28 16.11 -14.14
N ALA A 367 -11.76 15.20 -14.96
CA ALA A 367 -12.25 13.84 -15.16
C ALA A 367 -11.03 12.92 -15.36
N ILE A 368 -11.22 11.61 -15.38
CA ILE A 368 -10.21 10.68 -15.89
C ILE A 368 -10.45 10.38 -17.37
N GLY A 369 -9.38 10.30 -18.15
CA GLY A 369 -9.40 10.09 -19.60
C GLY A 369 -8.14 9.41 -20.09
N TYR A 370 -7.94 9.40 -21.42
CA TYR A 370 -6.92 8.58 -22.10
C TYR A 370 -7.03 7.08 -21.80
N ILE A 371 -8.22 6.63 -21.40
CA ILE A 371 -8.50 5.26 -20.97
C ILE A 371 -8.38 4.31 -22.17
N GLU A 372 -7.52 3.31 -22.06
CA GLU A 372 -7.37 2.21 -23.01
C GLU A 372 -7.79 0.87 -22.41
N ASN A 373 -7.91 -0.16 -23.25
CA ASN A 373 -8.26 -1.50 -22.78
C ASN A 373 -7.20 -2.08 -21.84
N GLY A 374 -7.59 -2.37 -20.59
CA GLY A 374 -6.74 -2.93 -19.55
C GLY A 374 -6.35 -1.94 -18.45
N ASP A 375 -6.61 -0.65 -18.65
CA ASP A 375 -6.36 0.40 -17.67
C ASP A 375 -7.31 0.29 -16.47
N TYR A 376 -6.94 0.92 -15.36
CA TYR A 376 -7.78 0.93 -14.16
C TYR A 376 -7.54 2.12 -13.25
N ALA A 377 -8.54 2.41 -12.42
CA ALA A 377 -8.47 3.32 -11.28
C ALA A 377 -8.84 2.57 -9.98
N VAL A 378 -8.15 2.88 -8.89
CA VAL A 378 -8.34 2.25 -7.57
C VAL A 378 -8.82 3.28 -6.56
N TYR A 379 -9.87 2.95 -5.83
CA TYR A 379 -10.44 3.76 -4.76
C TYR A 379 -10.43 2.94 -3.48
N LYS A 380 -9.54 3.30 -2.56
CA LYS A 380 -9.35 2.57 -1.32
C LYS A 380 -10.46 2.86 -0.30
N SER A 381 -10.80 1.85 0.50
CA SER A 381 -11.77 1.89 1.60
C SER A 381 -13.13 2.52 1.24
N ILE A 382 -13.76 2.02 0.18
CA ILE A 382 -15.15 2.35 -0.13
C ILE A 382 -16.08 1.53 0.77
N ASP A 383 -16.97 2.21 1.50
CA ASP A 383 -17.94 1.63 2.42
C ASP A 383 -19.28 1.44 1.71
N PHE A 384 -19.61 0.18 1.40
CA PHE A 384 -20.87 -0.26 0.82
C PHE A 384 -21.93 -0.57 1.89
N GLU A 385 -21.64 -0.30 3.17
CA GLU A 385 -22.50 -0.59 4.32
C GLU A 385 -23.03 -2.03 4.28
N ASN A 386 -24.34 -2.23 4.11
CA ASN A 386 -24.98 -3.55 4.09
C ASN A 386 -25.17 -4.11 2.67
N GLY A 387 -24.66 -3.44 1.63
CA GLY A 387 -24.80 -3.88 0.24
C GLY A 387 -25.16 -2.76 -0.72
N ALA A 388 -24.55 -2.77 -1.89
CA ALA A 388 -24.97 -2.00 -3.06
C ALA A 388 -25.55 -2.91 -4.16
N ALA A 389 -26.59 -2.41 -4.84
CA ALA A 389 -27.31 -3.13 -5.89
C ALA A 389 -27.17 -2.48 -7.28
N GLY A 390 -26.85 -1.19 -7.34
CA GLY A 390 -26.67 -0.47 -8.59
C GLY A 390 -25.42 0.41 -8.61
N PHE A 391 -24.89 0.63 -9.80
CA PHE A 391 -23.78 1.52 -10.09
C PHE A 391 -24.20 2.53 -11.16
N GLN A 392 -23.80 3.79 -11.00
CA GLN A 392 -23.97 4.85 -11.97
C GLN A 392 -22.66 5.60 -12.18
N ALA A 393 -22.33 5.92 -13.43
CA ALA A 393 -21.19 6.76 -13.77
C ALA A 393 -21.57 7.84 -14.79
N ARG A 394 -20.96 9.02 -14.67
CA ARG A 394 -21.04 10.12 -15.62
C ARG A 394 -19.86 10.02 -16.58
N VAL A 395 -20.14 9.70 -17.83
CA VAL A 395 -19.12 9.32 -18.83
C VAL A 395 -19.29 10.08 -20.14
N SER A 396 -18.20 10.22 -20.90
CA SER A 396 -18.23 10.80 -22.26
C SER A 396 -17.33 9.99 -23.20
N SER A 397 -17.71 9.83 -24.46
CA SER A 397 -16.91 9.15 -25.47
C SER A 397 -17.15 9.72 -26.86
N ALA A 398 -16.07 10.10 -27.55
CA ALA A 398 -16.11 10.36 -29.00
C ALA A 398 -15.91 9.09 -29.84
N ALA A 399 -15.66 7.94 -29.21
CA ALA A 399 -15.42 6.65 -29.84
C ALA A 399 -16.63 5.71 -29.64
N GLY A 400 -16.42 4.41 -29.89
CA GLY A 400 -17.46 3.37 -29.69
C GLY A 400 -17.76 3.04 -28.23
N GLY A 401 -16.96 3.55 -27.28
CA GLY A 401 -17.08 3.25 -25.86
C GLY A 401 -16.38 1.94 -25.45
N GLY A 402 -16.89 1.28 -24.42
CA GLY A 402 -16.29 0.09 -23.80
C GLY A 402 -17.10 -0.35 -22.58
N ASN A 403 -16.42 -0.87 -21.55
CA ASN A 403 -17.05 -1.23 -20.29
C ASN A 403 -16.22 -0.76 -19.08
N ILE A 404 -16.92 -0.53 -17.98
CA ILE A 404 -16.36 -0.39 -16.64
C ILE A 404 -16.67 -1.67 -15.87
N GLU A 405 -15.66 -2.47 -15.56
CA GLU A 405 -15.79 -3.60 -14.64
C GLU A 405 -15.60 -3.10 -13.20
N ILE A 406 -16.58 -3.38 -12.34
CA ILE A 406 -16.56 -3.05 -10.91
C ILE A 406 -15.97 -4.25 -10.17
N ARG A 407 -14.73 -4.12 -9.69
CA ARG A 407 -14.00 -5.21 -9.02
C ARG A 407 -13.63 -4.85 -7.58
N LEU A 408 -13.64 -5.84 -6.69
CA LEU A 408 -13.36 -5.65 -5.26
C LEU A 408 -12.00 -6.25 -4.88
N ASP A 409 -11.26 -5.52 -4.06
CA ASP A 409 -9.99 -5.84 -3.37
C ASP A 409 -8.77 -6.17 -4.25
N ASN A 410 -8.98 -6.48 -5.53
CA ASN A 410 -7.92 -6.79 -6.48
C ASN A 410 -8.36 -6.50 -7.92
N ILE A 411 -7.42 -6.18 -8.81
CA ILE A 411 -7.67 -5.97 -10.26
C ILE A 411 -8.26 -7.20 -10.97
N ASN A 412 -8.05 -8.40 -10.41
CA ASN A 412 -8.68 -9.66 -10.83
C ASN A 412 -9.55 -10.27 -9.72
N GLY A 413 -9.94 -9.47 -8.72
CA GLY A 413 -10.79 -9.87 -7.60
C GLY A 413 -12.25 -10.04 -8.00
N THR A 414 -13.13 -10.16 -7.01
CA THR A 414 -14.57 -10.38 -7.18
C THR A 414 -15.15 -9.33 -8.13
N LEU A 415 -15.77 -9.80 -9.22
CA LEU A 415 -16.46 -8.95 -10.18
C LEU A 415 -17.88 -8.69 -9.65
N ALA A 416 -18.12 -7.49 -9.14
CA ALA A 416 -19.43 -7.09 -8.63
C ALA A 416 -20.41 -6.78 -9.77
N GLY A 417 -19.92 -6.30 -10.91
CA GLY A 417 -20.71 -6.09 -12.11
C GLY A 417 -19.91 -5.44 -13.24
N THR A 418 -20.57 -5.27 -14.40
CA THR A 418 -19.98 -4.65 -15.59
C THR A 418 -20.95 -3.61 -16.14
N CYS A 419 -20.52 -2.35 -16.23
CA CYS A 419 -21.30 -1.24 -16.76
C CYS A 419 -20.88 -0.95 -18.21
N PRO A 420 -21.75 -1.17 -19.22
CA PRO A 420 -21.45 -0.80 -20.59
C PRO A 420 -21.44 0.72 -20.76
N VAL A 421 -20.52 1.23 -21.58
CA VAL A 421 -20.41 2.63 -21.97
C VAL A 421 -20.49 2.72 -23.48
N ALA A 422 -21.47 3.47 -24.00
CA ALA A 422 -21.63 3.73 -25.43
C ALA A 422 -20.98 5.07 -25.83
N GLY A 423 -20.81 5.28 -27.14
CA GLY A 423 -20.42 6.57 -27.70
C GLY A 423 -21.44 7.66 -27.36
N THR A 424 -20.98 8.80 -26.83
CA THR A 424 -21.84 9.91 -26.40
C THR A 424 -21.84 11.08 -27.38
N GLY A 425 -21.01 11.01 -28.43
CA GLY A 425 -20.92 12.03 -29.49
C GLY A 425 -19.79 13.04 -29.30
N GLY A 426 -18.98 12.92 -28.24
CA GLY A 426 -17.80 13.76 -28.04
C GLY A 426 -17.11 13.57 -26.68
N TRP A 427 -15.85 14.00 -26.56
CA TRP A 427 -15.04 13.89 -25.34
C TRP A 427 -15.48 14.81 -24.18
N GLN A 428 -16.40 15.73 -24.46
CA GLN A 428 -17.00 16.64 -23.47
C GLN A 428 -18.54 16.52 -23.45
N VAL A 429 -19.11 15.55 -24.16
CA VAL A 429 -20.56 15.30 -24.16
C VAL A 429 -20.83 14.20 -23.15
N PHE A 430 -21.15 14.57 -21.91
CA PHE A 430 -21.34 13.61 -20.83
C PHE A 430 -22.77 13.08 -20.75
N SER A 431 -22.89 11.81 -20.40
CA SER A 431 -24.15 11.11 -20.17
C SER A 431 -24.01 10.13 -19.01
N ASP A 432 -25.14 9.78 -18.38
CA ASP A 432 -25.14 8.81 -17.29
C ASP A 432 -25.28 7.40 -17.85
N VAL A 433 -24.45 6.49 -17.37
CA VAL A 433 -24.60 5.04 -17.57
C VAL A 433 -24.92 4.38 -16.25
N LYS A 434 -25.73 3.32 -16.29
CA LYS A 434 -26.16 2.55 -15.12
C LYS A 434 -26.03 1.06 -15.37
N CYS A 435 -25.69 0.29 -14.32
CA CYS A 435 -25.80 -1.15 -14.33
C CYS A 435 -26.11 -1.72 -12.94
N MET A 436 -26.58 -2.96 -12.92
CA MET A 436 -26.77 -3.72 -11.68
C MET A 436 -25.44 -4.33 -11.23
N ILE A 437 -25.24 -4.37 -9.92
CA ILE A 437 -24.10 -5.03 -9.28
C ILE A 437 -24.57 -5.94 -8.15
N GLY A 438 -23.70 -6.82 -7.66
CA GLY A 438 -23.97 -7.63 -6.47
C GLY A 438 -22.69 -8.07 -5.76
N GLY A 439 -22.84 -8.52 -4.51
CA GLY A 439 -21.71 -9.00 -3.70
C GLY A 439 -20.75 -7.90 -3.22
N ALA A 440 -21.22 -6.65 -3.17
CA ALA A 440 -20.48 -5.51 -2.65
C ALA A 440 -21.15 -5.03 -1.36
N ASP A 441 -20.73 -5.58 -0.22
CA ASP A 441 -21.15 -5.19 1.14
C ASP A 441 -19.91 -4.94 2.03
N GLY A 442 -20.05 -4.17 3.10
CA GLY A 442 -18.91 -3.80 3.94
C GLY A 442 -17.91 -2.88 3.24
N LYS A 443 -16.64 -2.94 3.66
CA LYS A 443 -15.59 -2.04 3.18
C LYS A 443 -14.62 -2.76 2.26
N HIS A 444 -14.40 -2.19 1.08
CA HIS A 444 -13.54 -2.77 0.04
C HIS A 444 -12.64 -1.73 -0.60
N ASP A 445 -11.52 -2.19 -1.17
CA ASP A 445 -10.80 -1.42 -2.17
C ASP A 445 -11.49 -1.65 -3.53
N LEU A 446 -12.03 -0.58 -4.11
CA LEU A 446 -12.76 -0.62 -5.37
C LEU A 446 -11.82 -0.42 -6.56
N TYR A 447 -11.86 -1.34 -7.50
CA TYR A 447 -11.16 -1.25 -8.79
C TYR A 447 -12.20 -1.00 -9.89
N LEU A 448 -12.06 0.13 -10.59
CA LEU A 448 -12.75 0.36 -11.86
C LEU A 448 -11.79 -0.02 -12.98
N LYS A 449 -12.00 -1.20 -13.58
CA LYS A 449 -11.18 -1.71 -14.69
C LYS A 449 -11.87 -1.44 -16.01
N PHE A 450 -11.13 -0.89 -16.96
CA PHE A 450 -11.68 -0.48 -18.25
C PHE A 450 -11.36 -1.52 -19.31
N THR A 451 -12.39 -1.96 -20.04
CA THR A 451 -12.24 -2.98 -21.10
C THR A 451 -12.93 -2.51 -22.37
N GLY A 452 -12.39 -2.88 -23.53
CA GLY A 452 -12.93 -2.43 -24.81
C GLY A 452 -12.04 -2.78 -25.99
N GLY A 453 -12.27 -2.08 -27.10
CA GLY A 453 -11.46 -2.20 -28.31
C GLY A 453 -10.09 -1.53 -28.19
N SER A 454 -9.39 -1.42 -29.32
CA SER A 454 -8.13 -0.69 -29.43
C SER A 454 -8.35 0.84 -29.42
N GLY A 455 -7.45 1.57 -28.75
CA GLY A 455 -7.49 3.04 -28.65
C GLY A 455 -8.29 3.56 -27.44
N TYR A 456 -8.51 4.87 -27.41
CA TYR A 456 -9.20 5.52 -26.29
C TYR A 456 -10.68 5.17 -26.24
N LEU A 457 -11.15 4.76 -25.05
CA LEU A 457 -12.50 4.24 -24.84
C LEU A 457 -13.49 5.35 -24.47
N PHE A 458 -13.29 6.03 -23.34
CA PHE A 458 -14.17 7.06 -22.79
C PHE A 458 -13.44 7.85 -21.68
N ASN A 459 -14.07 8.93 -21.21
CA ASN A 459 -13.72 9.63 -19.97
C ASN A 459 -14.76 9.31 -18.90
N VAL A 460 -14.36 9.37 -17.62
CA VAL A 460 -15.26 9.25 -16.47
C VAL A 460 -15.10 10.50 -15.61
N ASN A 461 -16.19 11.22 -15.34
CA ASN A 461 -16.21 12.40 -14.49
C ASN A 461 -16.40 11.98 -13.03
N TRP A 462 -17.54 11.35 -12.72
CA TRP A 462 -17.83 10.85 -11.37
C TRP A 462 -18.63 9.56 -11.42
N PHE A 463 -18.72 8.87 -10.30
CA PHE A 463 -19.59 7.70 -10.12
C PHE A 463 -20.22 7.66 -8.73
N THR A 464 -21.25 6.84 -8.58
CA THR A 464 -21.91 6.58 -7.30
C THR A 464 -22.57 5.20 -7.31
N PHE A 465 -22.82 4.66 -6.14
CA PHE A 465 -23.58 3.43 -5.95
C PHE A 465 -24.96 3.71 -5.37
N SER A 466 -25.87 2.79 -5.60
CA SER A 466 -27.22 2.81 -5.04
C SER A 466 -27.48 1.53 -4.27
N LYS A 467 -28.22 1.67 -3.17
CA LYS A 467 -28.82 0.52 -2.50
C LYS A 467 -29.95 -0.01 -3.37
N GLU A 468 -30.35 -1.24 -3.08
CA GLU A 468 -31.64 -1.73 -3.55
C GLU A 468 -32.71 -0.73 -3.11
N ASP A 469 -33.48 -0.21 -4.06
CA ASP A 469 -34.50 0.78 -3.76
C ASP A 469 -35.59 0.09 -2.95
N SER A 470 -35.58 0.32 -1.64
CA SER A 470 -36.59 -0.21 -0.72
C SER A 470 -38.00 0.36 -0.96
N SER A 471 -38.18 1.28 -1.91
CA SER A 471 -39.50 1.58 -2.45
C SER A 471 -39.92 0.48 -3.43
N ILE A 472 -40.59 -0.53 -2.89
CA ILE A 472 -41.14 -1.62 -3.71
C ILE A 472 -42.11 -1.02 -4.73
N LYS A 473 -41.72 -1.03 -6.00
CA LYS A 473 -42.62 -0.78 -7.11
C LYS A 473 -43.25 -2.11 -7.51
N PHE A 474 -44.40 -2.42 -6.94
CA PHE A 474 -45.13 -3.65 -7.25
C PHE A 474 -45.37 -3.74 -8.76
N GLY A 475 -45.05 -4.90 -9.34
CA GLY A 475 -45.16 -5.18 -10.77
C GLY A 475 -43.90 -4.92 -11.59
N ASP A 476 -42.90 -4.21 -11.06
CA ASP A 476 -41.60 -3.97 -11.72
C ASP A 476 -40.60 -5.05 -11.23
N LEU A 477 -40.43 -6.10 -12.03
CA LEU A 477 -39.69 -7.31 -11.65
C LEU A 477 -38.25 -7.32 -12.15
N ASN A 478 -37.90 -6.38 -13.03
CA ASN A 478 -36.53 -6.19 -13.53
C ASN A 478 -35.88 -4.90 -13.01
N SER A 479 -36.61 -4.11 -12.20
CA SER A 479 -36.18 -2.85 -11.60
C SER A 479 -35.79 -1.77 -12.61
N ASP A 480 -36.38 -1.79 -13.81
CA ASP A 480 -36.14 -0.77 -14.84
C ASP A 480 -37.00 0.49 -14.68
N GLY A 481 -37.89 0.49 -13.68
CA GLY A 481 -38.79 1.58 -13.37
C GLY A 481 -40.07 1.56 -14.20
N GLN A 482 -40.32 0.54 -15.02
CA GLN A 482 -41.54 0.36 -15.79
C GLN A 482 -42.27 -0.92 -15.35
N ILE A 483 -43.55 -1.03 -15.74
CA ILE A 483 -44.33 -2.26 -15.55
C ILE A 483 -44.83 -2.64 -16.94
N ASP A 484 -44.18 -3.61 -17.58
CA ASP A 484 -44.41 -3.94 -18.99
C ASP A 484 -44.39 -5.44 -19.30
N ALA A 485 -44.30 -5.78 -20.60
CA ALA A 485 -44.33 -7.15 -21.07
C ALA A 485 -43.11 -7.99 -20.63
N ILE A 486 -42.00 -7.35 -20.27
CA ILE A 486 -40.80 -8.00 -19.76
C ILE A 486 -41.07 -8.54 -18.35
N ASP A 487 -41.66 -7.73 -17.46
CA ASP A 487 -42.08 -8.15 -16.12
C ASP A 487 -43.07 -9.31 -16.18
N PHE A 488 -44.01 -9.22 -17.13
CA PHE A 488 -44.98 -10.28 -17.38
C PHE A 488 -44.34 -11.60 -17.80
N GLN A 489 -43.25 -11.56 -18.58
CA GLN A 489 -42.49 -12.75 -18.91
C GLN A 489 -41.73 -13.31 -17.71
N LEU A 490 -41.17 -12.43 -16.86
CA LEU A 490 -40.41 -12.84 -15.69
C LEU A 490 -41.28 -13.57 -14.66
N ILE A 491 -42.44 -13.03 -14.31
CA ILE A 491 -43.37 -13.71 -13.39
C ILE A 491 -43.87 -15.04 -13.97
N LYS A 492 -44.06 -15.11 -15.29
CA LYS A 492 -44.45 -16.34 -15.98
C LYS A 492 -43.37 -17.40 -15.86
N LYS A 493 -42.12 -17.04 -16.13
CA LYS A 493 -40.99 -17.97 -16.02
C LYS A 493 -40.77 -18.45 -14.59
N HIS A 494 -41.02 -17.58 -13.61
CA HIS A 494 -40.99 -17.90 -12.19
C HIS A 494 -42.01 -18.96 -11.80
N ILE A 495 -43.27 -18.75 -12.15
CA ILE A 495 -44.35 -19.70 -11.87
C ILE A 495 -44.13 -21.03 -12.60
N LEU A 496 -43.52 -21.00 -13.79
CA LEU A 496 -43.15 -22.21 -14.54
C LEU A 496 -41.87 -22.89 -14.03
N GLY A 497 -41.19 -22.33 -13.02
CA GLY A 497 -39.94 -22.89 -12.46
C GLY A 497 -38.75 -22.83 -13.43
N THR A 498 -38.83 -22.04 -14.49
CA THR A 498 -37.78 -21.93 -15.52
C THR A 498 -36.76 -20.84 -15.21
N GLU A 499 -37.07 -19.91 -14.31
CA GLU A 499 -36.19 -18.84 -13.83
C GLU A 499 -36.63 -18.42 -12.42
N ILE A 500 -35.72 -18.17 -11.49
CA ILE A 500 -36.07 -17.75 -10.12
C ILE A 500 -35.94 -16.23 -10.02
N LEU A 501 -37.02 -15.54 -9.61
CA LEU A 501 -36.97 -14.12 -9.28
C LEU A 501 -36.05 -13.94 -8.07
N ARG A 502 -35.10 -13.00 -8.18
CA ARG A 502 -34.15 -12.72 -7.10
C ARG A 502 -34.81 -11.97 -5.94
N ASP A 503 -35.75 -11.09 -6.25
CA ASP A 503 -36.65 -10.46 -5.28
C ASP A 503 -38.09 -10.83 -5.65
N THR A 504 -38.78 -11.47 -4.71
CA THR A 504 -40.18 -11.87 -4.88
C THR A 504 -41.15 -10.81 -4.39
N LYS A 505 -40.69 -9.78 -3.65
CA LYS A 505 -41.59 -8.77 -3.08
C LYS A 505 -42.29 -7.90 -4.14
N PRO A 506 -41.65 -7.46 -5.24
CA PRO A 506 -42.35 -6.75 -6.30
C PRO A 506 -43.32 -7.64 -7.07
N ALA A 507 -43.20 -8.97 -6.94
CA ALA A 507 -44.02 -9.96 -7.62
C ALA A 507 -45.18 -10.50 -6.78
N ASP A 508 -45.18 -10.28 -5.46
CA ASP A 508 -46.32 -10.57 -4.57
C ASP A 508 -47.29 -9.37 -4.63
N LEU A 509 -48.14 -9.38 -5.66
CA LEU A 509 -49.02 -8.26 -6.02
C LEU A 509 -50.29 -8.24 -5.18
N ASN A 510 -50.58 -9.32 -4.44
CA ASN A 510 -51.71 -9.42 -3.53
C ASN A 510 -51.34 -9.39 -2.03
N ALA A 511 -50.04 -9.33 -1.70
CA ALA A 511 -49.48 -9.34 -0.35
C ALA A 511 -49.83 -10.59 0.48
N ASP A 512 -49.98 -11.76 -0.17
CA ASP A 512 -50.26 -13.03 0.51
C ASP A 512 -48.99 -13.80 0.93
N GLY A 513 -47.81 -13.28 0.58
CA GLY A 513 -46.51 -13.86 0.90
C GLY A 513 -46.03 -14.93 -0.09
N SER A 514 -46.80 -15.19 -1.17
CA SER A 514 -46.45 -16.11 -2.25
C SER A 514 -46.41 -15.39 -3.59
N VAL A 515 -45.68 -15.95 -4.56
CA VAL A 515 -45.73 -15.50 -5.96
C VAL A 515 -46.32 -16.62 -6.79
N ASP A 516 -47.58 -16.49 -7.17
CA ASP A 516 -48.32 -17.55 -7.84
C ASP A 516 -49.22 -17.06 -8.99
N SER A 517 -50.12 -17.93 -9.44
CA SER A 517 -51.05 -17.64 -10.53
C SER A 517 -51.93 -16.40 -10.30
N LEU A 518 -52.18 -16.01 -9.05
CA LEU A 518 -52.95 -14.82 -8.68
C LEU A 518 -52.17 -13.55 -9.02
N ASP A 519 -50.88 -13.49 -8.71
CA ASP A 519 -50.01 -12.37 -9.06
C ASP A 519 -49.85 -12.25 -10.58
N PHE A 520 -49.69 -13.38 -11.26
CA PHE A 520 -49.66 -13.39 -12.73
C PHE A 520 -50.92 -12.76 -13.34
N VAL A 521 -52.09 -13.05 -12.77
CA VAL A 521 -53.37 -12.47 -13.23
C VAL A 521 -53.44 -10.98 -12.91
N LEU A 522 -52.96 -10.54 -11.74
CA LEU A 522 -52.93 -9.14 -11.35
C LEU A 522 -52.02 -8.32 -12.28
N LEU A 523 -50.81 -8.80 -12.57
CA LEU A 523 -49.90 -8.13 -13.49
C LEU A 523 -50.51 -8.02 -14.90
N LYS A 524 -51.19 -9.07 -15.36
CA LYS A 524 -51.95 -9.04 -16.62
C LYS A 524 -53.06 -7.99 -16.60
N GLN A 525 -53.83 -7.90 -15.52
CA GLN A 525 -54.92 -6.92 -15.40
C GLN A 525 -54.38 -5.49 -15.41
N TYR A 526 -53.24 -5.25 -14.76
CA TYR A 526 -52.58 -3.95 -14.76
C TYR A 526 -52.11 -3.54 -16.17
N LEU A 527 -51.44 -4.44 -16.89
CA LEU A 527 -51.00 -4.20 -18.27
C LEU A 527 -52.16 -3.99 -19.25
N LEU A 528 -53.33 -4.56 -18.96
CA LEU A 528 -54.57 -4.34 -19.73
C LEU A 528 -55.34 -3.08 -19.30
N GLY A 529 -54.85 -2.33 -18.31
CA GLY A 529 -55.51 -1.14 -17.78
C GLY A 529 -56.81 -1.43 -17.02
N MET A 530 -57.04 -2.68 -16.61
CA MET A 530 -58.22 -3.09 -15.83
C MET A 530 -58.11 -2.66 -14.37
N ILE A 531 -56.87 -2.55 -13.87
CA ILE A 531 -56.53 -1.99 -12.56
C ILE A 531 -55.42 -0.95 -12.75
N THR A 532 -55.41 0.08 -11.92
CA THR A 532 -54.37 1.14 -11.95
C THR A 532 -53.45 1.08 -10.73
N LYS A 533 -53.71 0.14 -9.82
CA LYS A 533 -52.93 -0.14 -8.61
C LYS A 533 -53.07 -1.61 -8.25
N PHE A 534 -52.03 -2.20 -7.66
CA PHE A 534 -52.07 -3.55 -7.13
C PHE A 534 -52.67 -3.59 -5.72
N PRO A 535 -53.34 -4.69 -5.33
CA PRO A 535 -53.81 -4.84 -3.95
C PRO A 535 -52.72 -4.65 -2.89
N ALA A 536 -51.49 -5.13 -3.14
CA ALA A 536 -50.35 -4.95 -2.26
C ALA A 536 -49.90 -3.49 -2.05
N GLU A 537 -50.32 -2.57 -2.94
CA GLU A 537 -50.05 -1.13 -2.79
C GLU A 537 -51.05 -0.41 -1.85
N ILE A 538 -52.10 -1.11 -1.41
CA ILE A 538 -53.22 -0.54 -0.63
C ILE A 538 -53.26 -1.14 0.79
N SER A 539 -52.54 -2.24 1.02
CA SER A 539 -52.51 -3.01 2.27
C SER A 539 -51.58 -2.45 3.34
#